data_AF-A0A843I923-F1
#
_entry.id   AF-A0A843I923-F1
#
_cell.length_a   1.000
_cell.length_b   1.000
_cell.length_c   1.000
_cell.angle_alpha   90.00
_cell.angle_beta   90.00
_cell.angle_gamma   90.00
#
_symmetry.space_group_name_H-M   'P 1'
#
loop_
_entity.id
_entity.type
_entity.pdbx_description
1 polymer ?
#
loop_
_entity_poly.entity_id
_entity_poly.type
_entity_poly.pdbx_seq_one_letter_code
_entity_poly.pdbx_strand_id
1 'polypeptide(L)'
;MKEKIFINGRGGCGKSTFISLIAKELSKNNKVLIIDMDEGNLGLNKMLNVDVADTSLMEYYGGRDKIMGEILKVGIKGMVLEKINLKDDAASDSIDILDNMKLSDLPSDYVTWNVNIGFIESGKINDPDEGCACPMGNLTRDFLNHIELQDNEV
;
A
#
# COMPACT_ATOMS: atom_id res chain seq x y z
N MET A 1 -14.01 15.52 -2.03
CA MET A 1 -14.23 14.07 -1.78
C MET A 1 -13.23 13.59 -0.74
N LYS A 2 -13.54 12.60 0.10
CA LYS A 2 -12.59 11.99 1.03
C LYS A 2 -12.87 10.49 1.08
N GLU A 3 -12.18 9.70 0.26
CA GLU A 3 -12.55 8.30 0.02
C GLU A 3 -11.32 7.42 -0.19
N LYS A 4 -11.37 6.16 0.26
CA LYS A 4 -10.37 5.13 -0.10
C LYS A 4 -11.03 4.11 -1.02
N ILE A 5 -10.50 3.92 -2.22
CA ILE A 5 -11.11 3.07 -3.24
C ILE A 5 -10.22 1.85 -3.52
N PHE A 6 -10.79 0.65 -3.38
CA PHE A 6 -10.09 -0.60 -3.71
C PHE A 6 -10.58 -1.17 -5.04
N ILE A 7 -9.65 -1.49 -5.94
CA ILE A 7 -9.94 -2.04 -7.28
C ILE A 7 -9.27 -3.39 -7.43
N ASN A 8 -10.06 -4.44 -7.68
CA ASN A 8 -9.59 -5.81 -7.87
C ASN A 8 -10.25 -6.45 -9.09
N GLY A 9 -9.65 -7.53 -9.61
CA GLY A 9 -10.12 -8.27 -10.78
C GLY A 9 -9.01 -9.16 -11.36
N ARG A 10 -9.37 -10.03 -12.30
CA ARG A 10 -8.43 -10.97 -12.92
C ARG A 10 -7.45 -10.28 -13.89
N GLY A 11 -6.43 -11.01 -14.33
CA GLY A 11 -5.55 -10.56 -15.41
C GLY A 11 -6.34 -10.27 -16.69
N GLY A 12 -6.00 -9.17 -17.39
CA GLY A 12 -6.60 -8.82 -18.67
C GLY A 12 -8.00 -8.18 -18.63
N CYS A 13 -8.63 -8.01 -17.46
CA CYS A 13 -9.98 -7.42 -17.39
C CYS A 13 -10.02 -5.88 -17.48
N GLY A 14 -8.87 -5.23 -17.74
CA GLY A 14 -8.81 -3.77 -17.95
C GLY A 14 -8.63 -2.91 -16.69
N LYS A 15 -8.21 -3.47 -15.55
CA LYS A 15 -8.05 -2.71 -14.29
C LYS A 15 -7.15 -1.48 -14.43
N SER A 16 -5.94 -1.65 -14.95
CA SER A 16 -4.97 -0.55 -15.09
C SER A 16 -5.49 0.55 -16.04
N THR A 17 -6.26 0.17 -17.04
CA THR A 17 -6.95 1.12 -17.92
C THR A 17 -8.04 1.87 -17.17
N PHE A 18 -8.89 1.19 -16.41
CA PHE A 18 -9.91 1.82 -15.58
C PHE A 18 -9.31 2.76 -14.53
N ILE A 19 -8.29 2.32 -13.80
CA ILE A 19 -7.55 3.11 -12.81
C ILE A 19 -6.98 4.37 -13.45
N SER A 20 -6.32 4.27 -14.61
CA SER A 20 -5.71 5.43 -15.24
C SER A 20 -6.73 6.46 -15.74
N LEU A 21 -7.91 6.01 -16.22
CA LEU A 21 -8.99 6.91 -16.62
C LEU A 21 -9.65 7.59 -15.41
N ILE A 22 -9.99 6.83 -14.37
CA ILE A 22 -10.66 7.40 -13.19
C ILE A 22 -9.72 8.32 -12.41
N ALA A 23 -8.43 7.98 -12.29
CA ALA A 23 -7.43 8.83 -11.64
C ALA A 23 -7.30 10.18 -12.36
N LYS A 24 -7.21 10.19 -13.70
CA LYS A 24 -7.15 11.42 -14.50
C LYS A 24 -8.40 12.29 -14.36
N GLU A 25 -9.57 11.69 -14.21
CA GLU A 25 -10.80 12.46 -13.99
C GLU A 25 -10.86 13.03 -12.57
N LEU A 26 -10.60 12.19 -11.56
CA LEU A 26 -10.61 12.60 -10.16
C LEU A 26 -9.54 13.66 -9.86
N SER A 27 -8.38 13.58 -10.50
CA SER A 27 -7.25 14.50 -10.28
C SER A 27 -7.52 15.94 -10.72
N LYS A 28 -8.62 16.19 -11.45
CA LYS A 28 -9.05 17.55 -11.82
C LYS A 28 -9.46 18.38 -10.61
N ASN A 29 -10.03 17.74 -9.59
CA ASN A 29 -10.56 18.41 -8.39
C ASN A 29 -10.08 17.79 -7.07
N ASN A 30 -9.30 16.70 -7.13
CA ASN A 30 -8.81 16.00 -5.95
C ASN A 30 -7.32 15.69 -6.10
N LYS A 31 -6.63 15.50 -4.99
CA LYS A 31 -5.31 14.86 -4.92
C LYS A 31 -5.54 13.36 -4.83
N VAL A 32 -5.03 12.60 -5.80
CA VAL A 32 -5.30 11.17 -5.97
C VAL A 32 -4.00 10.41 -5.76
N LEU A 33 -3.95 9.52 -4.77
CA LEU A 33 -2.83 8.61 -4.55
C LEU A 33 -3.17 7.22 -5.06
N ILE A 34 -2.37 6.71 -6.00
CA ILE A 34 -2.47 5.33 -6.47
C ILE A 34 -1.43 4.49 -5.73
N ILE A 35 -1.88 3.42 -5.08
CA ILE A 35 -1.00 2.39 -4.50
C ILE A 35 -1.08 1.14 -5.37
N ASP A 36 -0.01 0.83 -6.09
CA ASP A 36 0.09 -0.39 -6.89
C ASP A 36 0.42 -1.59 -6.00
N MET A 37 -0.62 -2.39 -5.74
CA MET A 37 -0.54 -3.64 -4.98
C MET A 37 -0.33 -4.87 -5.87
N ASP A 38 -0.25 -4.71 -7.19
CA ASP A 38 -0.01 -5.79 -8.14
C ASP A 38 1.49 -5.93 -8.40
N GLU A 39 2.10 -6.95 -7.81
CA GLU A 39 3.53 -7.23 -7.91
C GLU A 39 4.00 -7.49 -9.36
N GLY A 40 3.09 -7.85 -10.27
CA GLY A 40 3.39 -8.14 -11.67
C GLY A 40 3.16 -6.98 -12.64
N ASN A 41 2.61 -5.85 -12.17
CA ASN A 41 2.23 -4.75 -13.03
C ASN A 41 3.38 -3.75 -13.25
N LEU A 42 4.00 -3.72 -14.43
CA LEU A 42 5.14 -2.84 -14.72
C LEU A 42 4.79 -1.57 -15.53
N GLY A 43 3.49 -1.30 -15.71
CA GLY A 43 3.02 -0.30 -16.69
C GLY A 43 2.08 0.77 -16.16
N LEU A 44 1.54 0.63 -14.94
CA LEU A 44 0.52 1.54 -14.43
C LEU A 44 1.04 2.97 -14.27
N ASN A 45 2.25 3.14 -13.72
CA ASN A 45 2.90 4.43 -13.59
C ASN A 45 3.04 5.14 -14.95
N LYS A 46 3.43 4.40 -16.00
CA LYS A 46 3.53 4.92 -17.38
C LYS A 46 2.18 5.38 -17.93
N MET A 47 1.09 4.65 -17.65
CA MET A 47 -0.27 5.05 -18.07
C MET A 47 -0.75 6.33 -17.38
N LEU A 48 -0.32 6.51 -16.13
CA LEU A 48 -0.59 7.68 -15.30
C LEU A 48 0.36 8.86 -15.59
N ASN A 49 1.43 8.64 -16.35
CA ASN A 49 2.51 9.59 -16.59
C ASN A 49 3.17 10.07 -15.29
N VAL A 50 3.42 9.15 -14.37
CA VAL A 50 4.08 9.41 -13.08
C VAL A 50 5.30 8.51 -12.96
N ASP A 51 6.39 9.06 -12.43
CA ASP A 51 7.62 8.31 -12.20
C ASP A 51 7.44 7.29 -11.09
N VAL A 52 8.34 6.32 -10.98
CA VAL A 52 8.43 5.43 -9.82
C VAL A 52 9.41 6.05 -8.84
N ALA A 53 9.13 5.95 -7.54
CA ALA A 53 10.05 6.41 -6.51
C ALA A 53 11.33 5.55 -6.47
N ASP A 54 12.38 6.06 -5.83
CA ASP A 54 13.66 5.35 -5.71
C ASP A 54 13.51 4.02 -4.94
N THR A 55 12.54 3.97 -4.01
CA THR A 55 12.26 2.79 -3.21
C THR A 55 10.77 2.43 -3.24
N SER A 56 10.46 1.14 -3.13
CA SER A 56 9.08 0.71 -2.87
C SER A 56 8.72 0.91 -1.39
N LEU A 57 7.43 0.89 -1.07
CA LEU A 57 6.96 0.97 0.31
C LEU A 57 7.62 -0.12 1.18
N MET A 58 7.71 -1.35 0.69
CA MET A 58 8.35 -2.45 1.41
C MET A 58 9.83 -2.21 1.66
N GLU A 59 10.58 -1.75 0.67
CA GLU A 59 12.02 -1.47 0.83
C GLU A 59 12.26 -0.33 1.81
N TYR A 60 11.48 0.75 1.72
CA TYR A 60 11.58 1.89 2.63
C TYR A 60 11.41 1.49 4.10
N TYR A 61 10.45 0.60 4.41
CA TYR A 61 10.21 0.15 5.78
C TYR A 61 11.16 -0.96 6.25
N GLY A 62 12.17 -1.30 5.45
CA GLY A 62 13.28 -2.19 5.81
C GLY A 62 13.20 -3.59 5.19
N GLY A 63 12.46 -3.72 4.10
CA GLY A 63 12.45 -4.90 3.24
C GLY A 63 11.62 -6.07 3.77
N ARG A 64 11.50 -7.10 2.93
CA ARG A 64 10.65 -8.27 3.16
C ARG A 64 10.92 -8.96 4.50
N ASP A 65 12.18 -9.19 4.85
CA ASP A 65 12.57 -9.95 6.04
C ASP A 65 12.13 -9.27 7.33
N LYS A 66 12.31 -7.94 7.40
CA LYS A 66 11.87 -7.16 8.57
C LYS A 66 10.36 -7.22 8.72
N ILE A 67 9.62 -6.98 7.64
CA ILE A 67 8.15 -7.02 7.64
C ILE A 67 7.64 -8.42 8.03
N MET A 68 8.25 -9.48 7.49
CA MET A 68 7.89 -10.85 7.86
C MET A 68 8.16 -11.14 9.34
N GLY A 69 9.28 -10.65 9.88
CA GLY A 69 9.60 -10.75 11.30
C GLY A 69 8.53 -10.11 12.18
N GLU A 70 8.02 -8.95 11.80
CA GLU A 70 6.94 -8.28 12.54
C GLU A 70 5.59 -9.01 12.41
N ILE A 71 5.24 -9.52 11.22
CA ILE A 71 4.04 -10.38 11.03
C ILE A 71 4.10 -11.60 11.95
N LEU A 72 5.25 -12.27 12.03
CA LEU A 72 5.43 -13.45 12.88
C LEU A 72 5.25 -13.11 14.37
N LYS A 73 5.72 -11.95 14.83
CA LYS A 73 5.52 -11.50 16.22
C LYS A 73 4.04 -11.31 16.53
N VAL A 74 3.30 -10.65 15.65
CA VAL A 74 1.84 -10.44 15.80
C VAL A 74 1.12 -11.79 15.82
N GLY A 75 1.44 -12.69 14.89
CA GLY A 75 0.87 -14.04 14.84
C GLY A 75 1.14 -14.86 16.10
N ILE A 76 2.37 -14.86 16.61
CA ILE A 76 2.73 -15.55 17.86
C ILE A 76 1.96 -14.96 19.04
N LYS A 77 1.89 -13.63 19.15
CA LYS A 77 1.10 -12.96 20.21
C LYS A 77 -0.36 -13.39 20.15
N GLY A 78 -0.97 -13.39 18.97
CA GLY A 78 -2.35 -13.85 18.76
C GLY A 78 -2.57 -15.30 19.20
N MET A 79 -1.67 -16.21 18.81
CA MET A 79 -1.73 -17.63 19.22
C MET A 79 -1.58 -17.81 20.74
N VAL A 80 -0.75 -17.00 21.40
CA VAL A 80 -0.58 -17.04 22.85
C VAL A 80 -1.85 -16.58 23.56
N LEU A 81 -2.44 -15.46 23.12
CA LEU A 81 -3.69 -14.91 23.68
C LEU A 81 -4.87 -15.88 23.53
N GLU A 82 -4.99 -16.52 22.36
CA GLU A 82 -6.00 -17.54 22.09
C GLU A 82 -5.84 -18.74 23.05
N LYS A 83 -4.61 -19.23 23.25
CA LYS A 83 -4.33 -20.36 24.15
C LYS A 83 -4.68 -20.09 25.62
N ILE A 84 -4.65 -18.83 26.05
CA ILE A 84 -4.97 -18.45 27.43
C ILE A 84 -6.41 -17.93 27.60
N ASN A 85 -7.28 -18.12 26.59
CA ASN A 85 -8.67 -17.66 26.56
C ASN A 85 -8.85 -16.16 26.83
N LEU A 86 -7.82 -15.35 26.58
CA LEU A 86 -7.92 -13.90 26.60
C LEU A 86 -8.25 -13.44 25.19
N LYS A 87 -9.51 -13.08 24.97
CA LYS A 87 -9.86 -12.28 23.80
C LYS A 87 -9.40 -10.87 24.07
N ASP A 88 -8.29 -10.52 23.44
CA ASP A 88 -7.86 -9.14 23.38
C ASP A 88 -8.47 -8.54 22.11
N ASP A 89 -9.62 -7.88 22.24
CA ASP A 89 -10.25 -7.14 21.14
C ASP A 89 -9.34 -5.98 20.65
N ALA A 90 -8.24 -5.71 21.38
CA ALA A 90 -7.19 -4.74 21.07
C ALA A 90 -5.91 -5.38 20.50
N ALA A 91 -5.85 -6.71 20.30
CA ALA A 91 -4.76 -7.29 19.52
C ALA A 91 -4.97 -6.92 18.06
N SER A 92 -4.40 -5.79 17.65
CA SER A 92 -4.32 -5.42 16.25
C SER A 92 -3.65 -6.57 15.48
N ASP A 93 -4.35 -7.13 14.49
CA ASP A 93 -3.77 -8.00 13.46
C ASP A 93 -2.79 -7.23 12.55
N SER A 94 -2.58 -5.93 12.79
CA SER A 94 -1.70 -5.09 12.00
C SER A 94 -0.29 -5.07 12.57
N ILE A 95 0.65 -4.92 11.63
CA ILE A 95 2.06 -4.76 11.92
C ILE A 95 2.21 -3.31 12.36
N ASP A 96 2.13 -3.01 13.65
CA ASP A 96 2.08 -1.64 14.18
C ASP A 96 3.45 -0.93 14.09
N ILE A 97 3.87 -0.63 12.85
CA ILE A 97 5.17 -0.04 12.50
C ILE A 97 5.04 1.36 11.90
N LEU A 98 3.82 1.84 11.68
CA LEU A 98 3.52 3.12 11.05
C LEU A 98 2.84 4.06 12.04
N ASP A 99 3.24 5.33 12.01
CA ASP A 99 2.49 6.40 12.66
C ASP A 99 1.44 6.96 11.70
N ASN A 100 0.40 7.61 12.25
CA ASN A 100 -0.58 8.33 11.44
C ASN A 100 0.09 9.42 10.60
N MET A 101 -0.32 9.52 9.34
CA MET A 101 0.28 10.43 8.35
C MET A 101 -0.77 10.96 7.38
N LYS A 102 -0.56 12.17 6.86
CA LYS A 102 -1.37 12.75 5.78
C LYS A 102 -0.70 12.53 4.43
N LEU A 103 -1.45 12.64 3.34
CA LEU A 103 -0.87 12.60 1.98
C LEU A 103 0.15 13.72 1.73
N SER A 104 0.10 14.83 2.48
CA SER A 104 1.09 15.91 2.41
C SER A 104 2.43 15.56 3.03
N ASP A 105 2.45 14.58 3.93
CA ASP A 105 3.58 14.28 4.80
C ASP A 105 4.37 13.05 4.30
N LEU A 106 3.91 12.44 3.20
CA LEU A 106 4.52 11.25 2.61
C LEU A 106 5.93 11.56 2.06
N PRO A 107 6.97 10.82 2.51
CA PRO A 107 8.34 10.96 2.02
C PRO A 107 8.47 10.67 0.52
N SER A 108 9.22 11.53 -0.17
CA SER A 108 9.51 11.36 -1.61
C SER A 108 10.30 10.10 -1.95
N ASP A 109 10.89 9.43 -0.95
CA ASP A 109 11.63 8.18 -1.08
C ASP A 109 10.77 7.03 -1.64
N TYR A 110 9.47 7.02 -1.34
CA TYR A 110 8.54 5.97 -1.77
C TYR A 110 7.26 6.49 -2.45
N VAL A 111 7.04 7.81 -2.51
CA VAL A 111 5.96 8.41 -3.30
C VAL A 111 6.49 9.43 -4.30
N THR A 112 6.00 9.34 -5.52
CA THR A 112 6.20 10.34 -6.58
C THR A 112 4.87 10.99 -6.92
N TRP A 113 4.93 12.23 -7.42
CA TRP A 113 3.75 13.01 -7.79
C TRP A 113 3.92 13.61 -9.19
N ASN A 114 2.90 13.49 -10.03
CA ASN A 114 2.72 14.33 -11.21
C ASN A 114 1.46 15.17 -11.04
N VAL A 115 1.63 16.46 -10.77
CA VAL A 115 0.55 17.40 -10.43
C VAL A 115 -0.25 16.86 -9.23
N ASN A 116 -1.45 16.34 -9.47
CA ASN A 116 -2.37 15.86 -8.43
C ASN A 116 -2.43 14.33 -8.36
N ILE A 117 -1.66 13.62 -9.19
CA ILE A 117 -1.61 12.15 -9.22
C ILE A 117 -0.33 11.69 -8.54
N GLY A 118 -0.47 11.01 -7.40
CA GLY A 118 0.60 10.37 -6.67
C GLY A 118 0.67 8.88 -6.99
N PHE A 119 1.85 8.28 -6.85
CA PHE A 119 2.06 6.86 -7.09
C PHE A 119 3.01 6.25 -6.06
N ILE A 120 2.61 5.11 -5.50
CA ILE A 120 3.40 4.26 -4.61
C ILE A 120 3.39 2.84 -5.18
N GLU A 121 4.56 2.23 -5.24
CA GLU A 121 4.67 0.77 -5.41
C GLU A 121 4.74 0.12 -4.04
N SER A 122 3.83 -0.81 -3.74
CA SER A 122 3.90 -1.58 -2.49
C SER A 122 5.17 -2.44 -2.40
N GLY A 123 5.66 -2.86 -3.56
CA GLY A 123 6.78 -3.77 -3.77
C GLY A 123 6.64 -4.47 -5.13
N LYS A 124 7.70 -5.16 -5.57
CA LYS A 124 7.68 -6.03 -6.74
C LYS A 124 8.36 -7.35 -6.39
N ILE A 125 7.99 -8.40 -7.13
CA ILE A 125 8.74 -9.65 -7.13
C ILE A 125 9.62 -9.62 -8.38
N ASN A 126 10.94 -9.47 -8.22
CA ASN A 126 11.85 -9.32 -9.35
C ASN A 126 12.52 -10.63 -9.74
N ASP A 127 12.90 -11.42 -8.74
CA ASP A 127 13.63 -12.66 -8.90
C ASP A 127 12.79 -13.90 -8.52
N PRO A 128 13.06 -15.05 -9.17
CA PRO A 128 12.55 -16.34 -8.71
C PRO A 128 12.98 -16.60 -7.25
N ASP A 129 12.12 -17.29 -6.49
CA ASP A 129 12.35 -17.68 -5.09
C ASP A 129 12.48 -16.53 -4.06
N GLU A 130 12.09 -15.30 -4.42
CA GLU A 130 12.01 -14.16 -3.47
C GLU A 130 10.95 -14.32 -2.36
N GLY A 131 10.02 -15.27 -2.51
CA GLY A 131 8.95 -15.55 -1.56
C GLY A 131 7.59 -14.98 -1.95
N CYS A 132 6.62 -15.03 -1.03
CA CYS A 132 5.23 -14.67 -1.29
C CYS A 132 4.95 -13.16 -1.15
N ALA A 133 3.83 -12.69 -1.72
CA ALA A 133 3.39 -11.29 -1.66
C ALA A 133 2.73 -10.88 -0.32
N CYS A 134 2.55 -11.83 0.62
CA CYS A 134 1.88 -11.56 1.90
C CYS A 134 2.48 -10.39 2.70
N PRO A 135 3.82 -10.20 2.76
CA PRO A 135 4.42 -9.06 3.46
C PRO A 135 3.96 -7.71 2.89
N MET A 136 3.97 -7.57 1.56
CA MET A 136 3.51 -6.35 0.87
C MET A 136 2.04 -6.05 1.17
N GLY A 137 1.19 -7.07 1.15
CA GLY A 137 -0.24 -6.93 1.45
C GLY A 137 -0.50 -6.45 2.88
N ASN A 138 0.20 -7.02 3.87
CA ASN A 138 0.04 -6.61 5.27
C ASN A 138 0.58 -5.20 5.52
N LEU A 139 1.76 -4.87 4.97
CA LEU A 139 2.32 -3.52 5.06
C LEU A 139 1.39 -2.49 4.41
N THR A 140 0.84 -2.78 3.23
CA THR A 140 -0.07 -1.86 2.55
C THR A 140 -1.38 -1.69 3.32
N ARG A 141 -1.90 -2.76 3.93
CA ARG A 141 -3.07 -2.67 4.83
C ARG A 141 -2.77 -1.76 6.02
N ASP A 142 -1.61 -1.93 6.65
CA ASP A 142 -1.21 -1.09 7.78
C ASP A 142 -1.05 0.38 7.36
N PHE A 143 -0.43 0.63 6.20
CA PHE A 143 -0.34 1.95 5.59
C PHE A 143 -1.71 2.58 5.37
N LEU A 144 -2.65 1.82 4.82
CA LEU A 144 -4.02 2.29 4.61
C LEU A 144 -4.77 2.56 5.92
N ASN A 145 -4.41 1.93 7.04
CA ASN A 145 -5.01 2.23 8.34
C ASN A 145 -4.48 3.55 8.92
N HIS A 146 -3.21 3.87 8.70
CA HIS A 146 -2.53 5.05 9.24
C HIS A 146 -2.61 6.28 8.33
N ILE A 147 -3.03 6.14 7.06
CA ILE A 147 -3.21 7.29 6.17
C ILE A 147 -4.51 8.05 6.47
N GLU A 148 -4.37 9.33 6.85
CA GLU A 148 -5.46 10.25 7.15
C GLU A 148 -5.73 11.18 5.97
N LEU A 149 -6.77 10.86 5.20
CA LEU A 149 -7.19 11.70 4.09
C LEU A 149 -7.79 13.03 4.58
N GLN A 150 -7.50 14.11 3.85
CA GLN A 150 -8.15 15.41 3.98
C GLN A 150 -9.29 15.56 2.97
N ASP A 151 -9.96 16.71 2.99
CA ASP A 151 -10.95 17.03 1.96
C ASP A 151 -10.28 17.17 0.59
N ASN A 152 -10.91 16.57 -0.42
CA ASN A 152 -10.43 16.46 -1.79
C ASN A 152 -9.20 15.57 -1.95
N GLU A 153 -9.11 14.51 -1.14
CA GLU A 153 -8.10 13.47 -1.24
C GLU A 153 -8.75 12.09 -1.47
N VAL A 154 -8.15 11.30 -2.37
CA VAL A 154 -8.61 9.96 -2.78
C VAL A 154 -7.45 8.99 -2.78
#